data_AF-A0AB39XDU5-F1
#
_entry.id   AF-A0AB39XDU5-F1
#
_cell.length_a   1.000
_cell.length_b   1.000
_cell.length_c   1.000
_cell.angle_alpha   90.00
_cell.angle_beta   90.00
_cell.angle_gamma   90.00
#
_symmetry.space_group_name_H-M   'P 1'
#
loop_
_entity.id
_entity.type
_entity.pdbx_description
1 polymer ?
#
loop_
_entity_poly.entity_id
_entity_poly.type
_entity_poly.pdbx_seq_one_letter_code
_entity_poly.pdbx_strand_id
1 'polypeptide(L)'
;MDWTWYLFRFDGRINRALLWQALLIVMLLAAVLGTIGEAINVFNGHKSTTTTTTLIFSLDFNLDELFNAVDPRSYRLLRSADRPTLIFKLSATPLFLWIYLATANKRLHDRNRSGWWMIPFFVVPGLFDQFSDLLPKSNWVVPFTLAASILWLWGLVDMFCLRGTSGHNRFGPDPLAETEDSSASASSPAKSWDQQSEVEIVPPSASPPGGMHVKRSA
;
A
#
# COMPACT_ATOMS: atom_id res chain seq x y z
N MET A 1 4.85 9.37 12.71
CA MET A 1 4.59 9.29 11.25
C MET A 1 4.43 10.69 10.72
N ASP A 2 5.25 11.12 9.76
CA ASP A 2 5.06 12.40 9.06
C ASP A 2 4.00 12.23 7.96
N TRP A 3 2.81 12.78 8.19
CA TRP A 3 1.67 12.70 7.27
C TRP A 3 1.90 13.45 5.96
N THR A 4 2.67 14.52 5.99
CA THR A 4 2.99 15.32 4.80
C THR A 4 3.88 14.51 3.87
N TRP A 5 4.93 13.90 4.42
CA TRP A 5 5.76 12.97 3.66
C TRP A 5 4.94 11.80 3.13
N TYR A 6 4.13 11.19 4.00
CA TYR A 6 3.37 9.98 3.67
C TYR A 6 2.38 10.20 2.52
N LEU A 7 1.55 11.25 2.58
CA LEU A 7 0.43 11.47 1.65
C LEU A 7 0.76 12.38 0.47
N PHE A 8 1.71 13.31 0.59
CA PHE A 8 1.89 14.38 -0.41
C PHE A 8 3.24 14.40 -1.10
N ARG A 9 4.27 13.77 -0.53
CA ARG A 9 5.60 13.69 -1.15
C ARG A 9 5.77 12.44 -2.00
N PHE A 10 6.74 12.46 -2.92
CA PHE A 10 7.00 11.35 -3.85
C PHE A 10 8.28 10.56 -3.52
N ASP A 11 9.11 11.08 -2.62
CA ASP A 11 10.37 10.47 -2.22
C ASP A 11 10.20 9.34 -1.20
N GLY A 12 11.18 8.44 -1.20
CA GLY A 12 11.26 7.32 -0.28
C GLY A 12 10.46 6.08 -0.72
N ARG A 13 10.26 5.19 0.25
CA ARG A 13 9.70 3.84 0.07
C ARG A 13 8.64 3.57 1.12
N ILE A 14 7.57 2.88 0.72
CA ILE A 14 6.55 2.40 1.67
C ILE A 14 6.30 0.91 1.48
N ASN A 15 6.05 0.23 2.59
CA ASN A 15 5.62 -1.16 2.57
C ASN A 15 4.16 -1.29 2.10
N ARG A 16 3.73 -2.52 1.81
CA ARG A 16 2.35 -2.80 1.37
C ARG A 16 1.29 -2.43 2.42
N ALA A 17 1.57 -2.56 3.72
CA ALA A 17 0.60 -2.26 4.77
C ALA A 17 0.26 -0.77 4.79
N LEU A 18 1.26 0.09 4.61
CA LEU A 18 1.07 1.53 4.44
C LEU A 18 0.33 1.85 3.15
N LEU A 19 0.59 1.16 2.04
CA LEU A 19 -0.24 1.34 0.84
C LEU A 19 -1.72 1.01 1.09
N TRP A 20 -2.01 -0.11 1.75
CA TRP A 20 -3.37 -0.48 2.14
C TRP A 20 -4.01 0.53 3.08
N GLN A 21 -3.24 1.06 4.04
CA GLN A 21 -3.71 2.12 4.93
C GLN A 21 -4.04 3.41 4.16
N ALA A 22 -3.21 3.82 3.19
CA ALA A 22 -3.49 4.98 2.35
C ALA A 22 -4.79 4.80 1.55
N LEU A 23 -4.99 3.61 0.96
CA LEU A 23 -6.25 3.29 0.28
C LEU A 23 -7.44 3.38 1.24
N LEU A 24 -7.33 2.86 2.46
CA LEU A 24 -8.40 2.94 3.45
C LEU A 24 -8.73 4.40 3.80
N ILE A 25 -7.70 5.23 4.01
CA ILE A 25 -7.88 6.67 4.27
C ILE A 25 -8.61 7.33 3.09
N VAL A 26 -8.18 7.08 1.85
CA VAL A 26 -8.82 7.62 0.65
C VAL A 26 -10.26 7.13 0.54
N MET A 27 -10.54 5.85 0.77
CA MET A 27 -11.90 5.29 0.75
C MET A 27 -12.80 5.93 1.82
N LEU A 28 -12.28 6.17 3.02
CA LEU A 28 -13.05 6.81 4.08
C LEU A 28 -13.34 8.28 3.77
N LEU A 29 -12.34 9.01 3.27
CA LEU A 29 -12.52 10.39 2.83
C LEU A 29 -13.52 10.46 1.66
N ALA A 30 -13.39 9.58 0.67
CA ALA A 30 -14.29 9.43 -0.45
C ALA A 30 -15.74 9.23 -0.01
N ALA A 31 -15.97 8.30 0.92
CA ALA A 31 -17.29 8.03 1.47
C ALA A 31 -17.87 9.26 2.19
N VAL A 32 -17.06 9.95 3.01
CA VAL A 32 -17.48 11.19 3.67
C VAL A 32 -17.85 12.26 2.64
N LEU A 33 -17.00 12.49 1.64
CA LEU A 33 -17.27 13.47 0.58
C LEU A 33 -18.53 13.13 -0.22
N GLY A 34 -18.77 11.84 -0.50
CA GLY A 34 -20.00 11.37 -1.15
C GLY A 34 -21.25 11.70 -0.34
N THR A 35 -21.23 11.46 0.98
CA THR A 35 -22.37 11.80 1.85
C THR A 35 -22.66 13.30 1.92
N ILE A 36 -21.61 14.14 1.86
CA ILE A 36 -21.74 15.60 1.78
C ILE A 36 -22.40 16.01 0.46
N GLY A 37 -21.97 15.41 -0.66
CA GLY A 37 -22.57 15.66 -1.98
C GLY A 37 -24.06 15.36 -2.00
N GLU A 38 -24.47 14.21 -1.46
CA GLU A 38 -25.89 13.85 -1.32
C GLU A 38 -26.66 14.80 -0.41
N ALA A 39 -26.06 15.22 0.71
CA ALA A 39 -26.68 16.21 1.60
C ALA A 39 -26.93 17.55 0.91
N ILE A 40 -25.98 18.01 0.07
CA ILE A 40 -26.14 19.23 -0.76
C ILE A 40 -27.29 19.05 -1.76
N ASN A 41 -27.37 17.90 -2.44
CA ASN A 41 -28.42 17.62 -3.42
C ASN A 41 -29.82 17.63 -2.76
N VAL A 42 -29.95 16.98 -1.59
CA VAL A 42 -31.19 16.97 -0.79
C VAL A 42 -31.57 18.38 -0.35
N PHE A 43 -30.61 19.17 0.13
CA PHE A 43 -30.84 20.56 0.54
C PHE A 43 -31.32 21.45 -0.61
N ASN A 44 -30.81 21.22 -1.83
CA ASN A 44 -31.22 21.95 -3.04
C ASN A 44 -32.58 21.50 -3.62
N GLY A 45 -33.32 20.64 -2.93
CA GLY A 45 -34.66 20.21 -3.34
C GLY A 45 -34.67 19.18 -4.47
N HIS A 46 -33.52 18.62 -4.85
CA HIS A 46 -33.47 17.46 -5.73
C HIS A 46 -33.98 16.24 -4.96
N LYS A 47 -34.96 15.52 -5.53
CA LYS A 47 -35.45 14.27 -4.93
C LYS A 47 -34.28 13.29 -4.91
N SER A 48 -33.87 12.88 -3.70
CA SER A 48 -32.88 11.83 -3.47
C SER A 48 -33.26 10.64 -4.34
N THR A 49 -32.56 10.49 -5.46
CA THR A 49 -32.74 9.37 -6.36
C THR A 49 -31.93 8.24 -5.75
N THR A 50 -32.61 7.57 -4.82
CA THR A 50 -32.73 6.12 -4.76
C THR A 50 -31.42 5.33 -4.94
N THR A 51 -31.21 4.46 -3.94
CA THR A 51 -30.52 3.17 -4.04
C THR A 51 -29.06 3.24 -3.60
N THR A 52 -28.81 3.21 -2.29
CA THR A 52 -28.56 1.93 -1.60
C THR A 52 -27.32 1.24 -2.19
N THR A 53 -26.20 1.38 -1.48
CA THR A 53 -25.34 0.21 -1.30
C THR A 53 -24.70 -0.33 -2.59
N THR A 54 -24.05 0.51 -3.38
CA THR A 54 -22.82 0.04 -4.04
C THR A 54 -21.69 0.09 -3.03
N LEU A 55 -21.86 -0.62 -1.91
CA LEU A 55 -20.78 -1.11 -1.07
C LEU A 55 -20.09 -2.27 -1.80
N ILE A 56 -19.70 -2.03 -3.05
CA ILE A 56 -18.85 -2.90 -3.86
C ILE A 56 -17.79 -1.98 -4.44
N PHE A 57 -16.80 -1.59 -3.62
CA PHE A 57 -15.48 -1.11 -4.03
C PHE A 57 -15.38 -0.27 -5.33
N SER A 58 -16.34 0.60 -5.62
CA SER A 58 -16.14 1.63 -6.65
C SER A 58 -15.35 2.73 -5.97
N LEU A 59 -14.02 2.59 -5.97
CA LEU A 59 -13.13 3.73 -5.83
C LEU A 59 -13.46 4.68 -6.99
N ASP A 60 -14.48 5.51 -6.82
CA ASP A 60 -14.94 6.47 -7.83
C ASP A 60 -13.91 7.57 -8.10
N PHE A 61 -12.85 7.63 -7.29
CA PHE A 61 -11.63 8.41 -7.53
C PHE A 61 -10.57 7.62 -8.31
N ASN A 62 -11.02 6.89 -9.34
CA ASN A 62 -10.16 6.11 -10.23
C ASN A 62 -9.61 6.96 -11.38
N LEU A 63 -8.66 6.41 -12.15
CA LEU A 63 -8.26 7.03 -13.42
C LEU A 63 -9.46 7.27 -14.36
N ASP A 64 -10.55 6.55 -14.18
CA ASP A 64 -11.78 6.70 -14.95
C ASP A 64 -12.42 8.08 -14.75
N GLU A 65 -12.38 8.65 -13.54
CA GLU A 65 -12.84 10.03 -13.30
C GLU A 65 -11.96 11.05 -14.05
N LEU A 66 -10.64 10.82 -14.07
CA LEU A 66 -9.69 11.64 -14.83
C LEU A 66 -9.96 11.54 -16.34
N PHE A 67 -10.21 10.33 -16.86
CA PHE A 67 -10.48 10.13 -18.29
C PHE A 67 -11.86 10.69 -18.68
N ASN A 68 -12.87 10.53 -17.83
CA ASN A 68 -14.16 11.18 -18.00
C ASN A 68 -14.06 12.70 -17.98
N ALA A 69 -13.16 13.26 -17.17
CA ALA A 69 -12.88 14.69 -17.14
C ALA A 69 -12.17 15.20 -18.40
N VAL A 70 -11.77 14.34 -19.34
CA VAL A 70 -11.18 14.71 -20.64
C VAL A 70 -12.07 14.28 -21.82
N ASP A 71 -12.96 13.29 -21.63
CA ASP A 71 -13.88 12.81 -22.66
C ASP A 71 -15.01 13.84 -22.94
N PRO A 72 -15.08 14.40 -24.15
CA PRO A 72 -16.14 15.34 -24.54
C PRO A 72 -17.57 14.77 -24.45
N ARG A 73 -17.72 13.44 -24.45
CA ARG A 73 -19.01 12.75 -24.35
C ARG A 73 -19.54 12.76 -22.92
N SER A 74 -18.65 12.61 -21.94
CA SER A 74 -19.01 12.58 -20.52
C SER A 74 -19.61 13.92 -20.08
N TYR A 75 -19.14 15.05 -20.61
CA TYR A 75 -19.73 16.36 -20.30
C TYR A 75 -21.17 16.55 -20.81
N ARG A 76 -21.60 15.80 -21.85
CA ARG A 76 -22.98 15.91 -22.35
C ARG A 76 -24.00 15.29 -21.40
N LEU A 77 -23.57 14.32 -20.59
CA LEU A 77 -24.40 13.68 -19.55
C LEU A 77 -24.49 14.54 -18.27
N LEU A 78 -23.54 15.43 -18.02
CA LEU A 78 -23.58 16.41 -16.93
C LEU A 78 -24.54 17.60 -17.17
N ARG A 79 -25.22 17.64 -18.32
CA ARG A 79 -26.01 18.80 -18.76
C ARG A 79 -27.31 19.03 -17.98
N SER A 80 -27.66 18.22 -16.97
CA SER A 80 -28.93 18.38 -16.25
C SER A 80 -28.93 18.33 -14.70
N ALA A 81 -27.81 18.34 -13.96
CA ALA A 81 -27.90 18.44 -12.49
C ALA A 81 -26.64 19.05 -11.81
N ASP A 82 -26.89 19.99 -10.90
CA ASP A 82 -26.04 20.50 -9.81
C ASP A 82 -24.58 20.93 -10.09
N ARG A 83 -24.44 22.19 -10.53
CA ARG A 83 -23.16 22.95 -10.50
C ARG A 83 -22.34 22.80 -9.20
N PRO A 84 -22.90 22.85 -7.97
CA PRO A 84 -22.11 22.70 -6.76
C PRO A 84 -21.45 21.32 -6.64
N THR A 85 -22.17 20.26 -6.99
CA THR A 85 -21.67 18.88 -6.96
C THR A 85 -20.57 18.68 -7.99
N LEU A 86 -20.68 19.31 -9.16
CA LEU A 86 -19.63 19.31 -10.17
C LEU A 86 -18.35 20.02 -9.68
N ILE A 87 -18.47 21.23 -9.12
CA ILE A 87 -17.32 21.99 -8.62
C ILE A 87 -16.60 21.19 -7.52
N PHE A 88 -17.38 20.60 -6.61
CA PHE A 88 -16.87 19.76 -5.54
C PHE A 88 -16.10 18.55 -6.08
N LYS A 89 -16.66 17.79 -7.02
CA LYS A 89 -15.95 16.67 -7.66
C LYS A 89 -14.65 17.12 -8.33
N LEU A 90 -14.71 18.18 -9.15
CA LEU A 90 -13.53 18.73 -9.83
C LEU A 90 -12.42 19.17 -8.85
N SER A 91 -12.77 19.59 -7.63
CA SER A 91 -11.79 19.89 -6.59
C SER A 91 -11.24 18.65 -5.87
N ALA A 92 -12.06 17.62 -5.67
CA ALA A 92 -11.73 16.44 -4.88
C ALA A 92 -10.86 15.43 -5.67
N THR A 93 -11.20 15.19 -6.94
CA THR A 93 -10.47 14.27 -7.83
C THR A 93 -8.97 14.55 -7.90
N PRO A 94 -8.46 15.79 -8.16
CA PRO A 94 -7.02 16.03 -8.22
C PRO A 94 -6.32 15.80 -6.88
N LEU A 95 -6.99 16.06 -5.76
CA LEU A 95 -6.44 15.82 -4.43
C LEU A 95 -6.23 14.31 -4.18
N PHE A 96 -7.25 13.50 -4.46
CA PHE A 96 -7.15 12.04 -4.29
C PHE A 96 -6.17 11.42 -5.28
N LEU A 97 -6.16 11.90 -6.52
CA LEU A 97 -5.18 11.49 -7.52
C LEU A 97 -3.75 11.79 -7.03
N TRP A 98 -3.51 12.97 -6.44
CA TRP A 98 -2.21 13.30 -5.89
C TRP A 98 -1.77 12.34 -4.79
N ILE A 99 -2.65 12.04 -3.84
CA ILE A 99 -2.39 11.09 -2.74
C ILE A 99 -2.11 9.69 -3.29
N TYR A 100 -2.90 9.25 -4.27
CA TYR A 100 -2.70 7.98 -4.96
C TYR A 100 -1.33 7.94 -5.64
N LEU A 101 -0.99 8.95 -6.46
CA LEU A 101 0.28 9.01 -7.17
C LEU A 101 1.47 9.05 -6.20
N ALA A 102 1.37 9.82 -5.11
CA ALA A 102 2.41 9.91 -4.09
C ALA A 102 2.68 8.54 -3.44
N THR A 103 1.63 7.83 -3.03
CA THR A 103 1.75 6.53 -2.35
C THR A 103 2.10 5.40 -3.32
N ALA A 104 1.50 5.38 -4.51
CA ALA A 104 1.84 4.46 -5.60
C ALA A 104 3.30 4.59 -6.04
N ASN A 105 3.82 5.81 -6.16
CA ASN A 105 5.20 6.05 -6.52
C ASN A 105 6.18 5.49 -5.48
N LYS A 106 5.94 5.77 -4.18
CA LYS A 106 6.74 5.19 -3.10
C LYS A 106 6.64 3.67 -3.04
N ARG A 107 5.49 3.09 -3.39
CA ARG A 107 5.32 1.64 -3.47
C ARG A 107 6.14 1.05 -4.62
N LEU A 108 6.12 1.69 -5.79
CA LEU A 108 6.93 1.29 -6.95
C LEU A 108 8.42 1.41 -6.63
N HIS A 109 8.84 2.48 -5.95
CA HIS A 109 10.20 2.61 -5.44
C HIS A 109 10.59 1.46 -4.52
N ASP A 110 9.69 1.00 -3.65
CA ASP A 110 9.92 -0.15 -2.80
C ASP A 110 10.06 -1.48 -3.59
N ARG A 111 9.54 -1.55 -4.82
CA ARG A 111 9.78 -2.65 -5.77
C ARG A 111 10.98 -2.41 -6.69
N ASN A 112 11.78 -1.38 -6.40
CA ASN A 112 12.89 -0.93 -7.24
C ASN A 112 12.45 -0.57 -8.68
N ARG A 113 11.22 -0.07 -8.85
CA ARG A 113 10.67 0.44 -10.11
C ARG A 113 10.52 1.97 -10.03
N SER A 114 10.66 2.66 -11.16
CA SER A 114 10.36 4.09 -11.24
C SER A 114 8.83 4.32 -11.26
N GLY A 115 8.39 5.52 -10.89
CA GLY A 115 6.98 5.93 -10.99
C GLY A 115 6.34 5.75 -12.36
N TRP A 116 7.13 5.79 -13.43
CA TRP A 116 6.68 5.59 -14.80
C TRP A 116 5.99 4.24 -15.04
N TRP A 117 6.22 3.24 -14.19
CA TRP A 117 5.49 1.97 -14.24
C TRP A 117 3.99 2.10 -13.98
N MET A 118 3.52 3.22 -13.42
CA MET A 118 2.09 3.53 -13.36
C MET A 118 1.43 3.62 -14.74
N ILE A 119 2.19 4.00 -15.79
CA ILE A 119 1.66 4.11 -17.15
C ILE A 119 1.19 2.74 -17.67
N PRO A 120 2.07 1.74 -17.82
CA PRO A 120 1.63 0.43 -18.32
C PRO A 120 0.68 -0.28 -17.36
N PHE A 121 0.75 -0.06 -16.05
CA PHE A 121 -0.12 -0.74 -15.08
C PHE A 121 -1.54 -0.18 -15.00
N PHE A 122 -1.71 1.14 -15.11
CA PHE A 122 -3.02 1.76 -14.86
C PHE A 122 -3.45 2.69 -15.99
N VAL A 123 -2.56 3.53 -16.52
CA VAL A 123 -2.93 4.50 -17.56
C VAL A 123 -3.29 3.80 -18.87
N VAL A 124 -2.48 2.85 -19.33
CA VAL A 124 -2.73 2.13 -20.59
C VAL A 124 -4.01 1.27 -20.49
N PRO A 125 -4.21 0.43 -19.46
CA PRO A 125 -5.46 -0.32 -19.32
C PRO A 125 -6.69 0.57 -19.14
N GLY A 126 -6.62 1.61 -18.31
CA GLY A 126 -7.75 2.52 -18.08
C GLY A 126 -8.13 3.33 -19.32
N LEU A 127 -7.13 3.78 -20.10
CA LEU A 127 -7.38 4.44 -21.38
C LEU A 127 -8.03 3.48 -22.38
N PHE A 128 -7.55 2.24 -22.45
CA PHE A 128 -8.15 1.22 -23.31
C PHE A 128 -9.60 0.95 -22.92
N ASP A 129 -9.89 0.82 -21.62
CA ASP A 129 -11.23 0.58 -21.10
C ASP A 129 -12.20 1.73 -21.45
N GLN A 130 -11.81 2.98 -21.17
CA GLN A 130 -12.59 4.20 -21.47
C GLN A 130 -13.03 4.29 -22.94
N PHE A 131 -12.15 3.90 -23.86
CA PHE A 131 -12.38 4.03 -25.30
C PHE A 131 -12.74 2.71 -25.98
N SER A 132 -12.92 1.62 -25.21
CA SER A 132 -13.20 0.29 -25.75
C SER A 132 -14.51 0.24 -26.56
N ASP A 133 -15.50 1.06 -26.20
CA ASP A 133 -16.78 1.22 -26.91
C ASP A 133 -16.63 1.71 -28.36
N LEU A 134 -15.48 2.31 -28.71
CA LEU A 134 -15.19 2.74 -30.07
C LEU A 134 -14.59 1.66 -30.95
N LEU A 135 -14.20 0.55 -30.36
CA LEU A 135 -13.65 -0.58 -31.09
C LEU A 135 -14.80 -1.41 -31.71
N PRO A 136 -14.59 -1.99 -32.90
CA PRO A 136 -15.59 -2.83 -33.52
C PRO A 136 -15.86 -4.06 -32.63
N LYS A 137 -17.13 -4.49 -32.55
CA LYS A 137 -17.52 -5.74 -31.88
C LYS A 137 -17.04 -6.93 -32.72
N SER A 138 -15.75 -7.24 -32.61
CA SER A 138 -15.04 -8.21 -33.42
C SER A 138 -14.04 -8.99 -32.57
N ASN A 139 -13.90 -10.28 -32.85
CA ASN A 139 -12.98 -11.16 -32.13
C ASN A 139 -11.51 -10.72 -32.24
N TRP A 140 -11.16 -9.92 -33.25
CA TRP A 140 -9.82 -9.35 -33.40
C TRP A 140 -9.44 -8.37 -32.28
N VAL A 141 -10.41 -7.82 -31.56
CA VAL A 141 -10.15 -6.91 -30.44
C VAL A 141 -9.79 -7.66 -29.14
N VAL A 142 -10.25 -8.91 -29.00
CA VAL A 142 -10.04 -9.77 -27.83
C VAL A 142 -8.58 -9.84 -27.36
N PRO A 143 -7.56 -10.06 -28.22
CA PRO A 143 -6.17 -10.09 -27.76
C PRO A 143 -5.70 -8.77 -27.14
N PHE A 144 -6.19 -7.62 -27.63
CA PHE A 144 -5.86 -6.31 -27.06
C PHE A 144 -6.52 -6.10 -25.70
N THR A 145 -7.79 -6.49 -25.57
CA THR A 145 -8.50 -6.50 -24.28
C THR A 145 -7.76 -7.37 -23.28
N LEU A 146 -7.39 -8.59 -23.67
CA LEU A 146 -6.65 -9.51 -22.81
C LEU A 146 -5.29 -8.93 -22.39
N ALA A 147 -4.55 -8.32 -23.31
CA ALA A 147 -3.27 -7.68 -23.00
C ALA A 147 -3.43 -6.53 -21.99
N ALA A 148 -4.44 -5.68 -22.17
CA ALA A 148 -4.75 -4.60 -21.23
C ALA A 148 -5.13 -5.16 -19.83
N SER A 149 -5.96 -6.20 -19.78
CA SER A 149 -6.33 -6.87 -18.53
C SER A 149 -5.15 -7.53 -17.83
N ILE A 150 -4.23 -8.16 -18.58
CA ILE A 150 -3.01 -8.76 -18.03
C ILE A 150 -2.12 -7.69 -17.40
N LEU A 151 -1.92 -6.55 -18.08
CA LEU A 151 -1.13 -5.44 -17.55
C LEU A 151 -1.73 -4.86 -16.26
N TRP A 152 -3.05 -4.67 -16.24
CA TRP A 152 -3.76 -4.21 -15.06
C TRP A 152 -3.64 -5.19 -13.89
N LEU A 153 -3.87 -6.48 -14.14
CA LEU A 153 -3.77 -7.53 -13.13
C LEU A 153 -2.34 -7.65 -12.60
N TRP A 154 -1.34 -7.55 -13.47
CA TRP A 154 0.07 -7.55 -13.07
C TRP A 154 0.38 -6.36 -12.16
N GLY A 155 -0.05 -5.15 -12.54
CA GLY A 155 0.12 -3.96 -11.72
C GLY A 155 -0.50 -4.10 -10.33
N LEU A 156 -1.72 -4.64 -10.27
CA LEU A 156 -2.44 -4.89 -9.02
C LEU A 156 -1.66 -5.86 -8.12
N VAL A 157 -1.26 -7.01 -8.66
CA VAL A 157 -0.52 -8.01 -7.88
C VAL A 157 0.86 -7.48 -7.42
N ASP A 158 1.62 -6.82 -8.29
CA ASP A 158 2.95 -6.30 -7.96
C ASP A 158 2.90 -5.23 -6.86
N MET A 159 1.86 -4.40 -6.86
CA MET A 159 1.73 -3.31 -5.89
C MET A 159 1.08 -3.73 -4.57
N PHE A 160 0.00 -4.52 -4.61
CA PHE A 160 -0.81 -4.79 -3.43
C PHE A 160 -0.47 -6.11 -2.74
N CYS A 161 0.03 -7.11 -3.47
CA CYS A 161 0.23 -8.45 -2.95
C CYS A 161 1.71 -8.78 -2.70
N LEU A 162 2.59 -8.45 -3.66
CA LEU A 162 4.00 -8.83 -3.56
C LEU A 162 4.75 -8.02 -2.49
N ARG A 163 5.83 -8.59 -1.94
CA ARG A 163 6.72 -7.92 -0.95
C ARG A 163 7.62 -6.89 -1.65
N GLY A 164 8.07 -5.86 -0.92
CA GLY A 164 9.15 -4.96 -1.35
C GLY A 164 10.51 -5.63 -1.56
N THR A 165 11.48 -4.89 -2.08
CA THR A 165 12.88 -5.30 -2.14
C THR A 165 13.49 -5.26 -0.74
N SER A 166 14.15 -6.34 -0.32
CA SER A 166 14.87 -6.37 0.96
C SER A 166 16.13 -5.51 0.90
N GLY A 167 16.43 -4.81 2.00
CA GLY A 167 17.64 -4.01 2.13
C GLY A 167 17.61 -2.69 1.35
N HIS A 168 18.76 -2.06 1.20
CA HIS A 168 18.88 -0.76 0.54
C HIS A 168 18.63 -0.87 -0.96
N ASN A 169 17.87 0.06 -1.53
CA ASN A 169 17.70 0.18 -2.98
C ASN A 169 18.00 1.62 -3.43
N ARG A 170 17.94 1.89 -4.74
CA ARG A 170 18.24 3.22 -5.32
C ARG A 170 17.36 4.38 -4.82
N PHE A 171 16.26 4.07 -4.14
CA PHE A 171 15.29 5.03 -3.60
C PHE A 171 15.37 5.14 -2.07
N GLY A 172 16.27 4.41 -1.42
CA GLY A 172 16.54 4.51 0.02
C GLY A 172 16.55 3.18 0.77
N PRO A 173 16.66 3.24 2.11
CA PRO A 173 16.73 2.07 2.99
C PRO A 173 15.42 1.27 3.02
N ASP A 174 15.50 0.03 3.51
CA ASP A 174 14.33 -0.84 3.65
C ASP A 174 13.37 -0.28 4.73
N PRO A 175 12.09 -0.01 4.40
CA PRO A 175 11.14 0.49 5.39
C PRO A 175 10.85 -0.49 6.53
N LEU A 176 11.24 -1.77 6.42
CA LEU A 176 11.06 -2.77 7.47
C LEU A 176 12.28 -2.93 8.39
N ALA A 177 13.45 -2.41 8.00
CA ALA A 177 14.68 -2.56 8.80
C ALA A 177 14.58 -1.84 10.16
N GLU A 178 13.99 -0.64 10.21
CA GLU A 178 13.81 0.10 11.47
C GLU A 178 12.94 -0.65 12.49
N THR A 179 11.92 -1.37 12.01
CA THR A 179 11.08 -2.21 12.87
C THR A 179 11.82 -3.44 13.37
N GLU A 180 12.68 -4.05 12.56
CA GLU A 180 13.50 -5.20 12.98
C GLU A 180 14.49 -4.77 14.09
N ASP A 181 15.21 -3.67 13.92
CA ASP A 181 16.16 -3.17 14.93
C ASP A 181 15.46 -2.77 16.26
N SER A 182 14.28 -2.17 16.17
CA SER A 182 13.47 -1.80 17.34
C SER A 182 12.88 -3.04 18.06
N SER A 183 12.50 -4.07 17.30
CA SER A 183 11.97 -5.32 17.87
C SER A 183 13.08 -6.22 18.45
N ALA A 184 14.27 -6.22 17.84
CA ALA A 184 15.46 -6.92 18.35
C ALA A 184 15.99 -6.28 19.65
N SER A 185 15.85 -4.96 19.82
CA SER A 185 16.16 -4.28 21.09
C SER A 185 15.05 -4.44 22.15
N ALA A 186 13.81 -4.72 21.74
CA ALA A 186 12.68 -4.97 22.65
C ALA A 186 12.52 -6.45 23.07
N SER A 187 13.10 -7.41 22.33
CA SER A 187 13.30 -8.75 22.87
C SER A 187 14.26 -8.64 24.06
N SER A 188 13.85 -9.10 25.25
CA SER A 188 14.72 -9.21 26.42
C SER A 188 16.08 -9.73 25.96
N PRO A 189 17.21 -9.12 26.37
CA PRO A 189 18.53 -9.59 25.95
C PRO A 189 18.54 -11.07 26.26
N ALA A 190 18.53 -11.90 25.22
CA ALA A 190 18.58 -13.34 25.39
C ALA A 190 19.78 -13.56 26.30
N LYS A 191 19.49 -14.08 27.52
CA LYS A 191 20.42 -14.25 28.64
C LYS A 191 21.84 -14.30 28.11
N SER A 192 22.60 -13.21 28.31
CA SER A 192 23.93 -13.04 27.73
C SER A 192 24.66 -14.36 27.86
N TRP A 193 24.90 -15.03 26.74
CA TRP A 193 25.64 -16.27 26.76
C TRP A 193 27.06 -15.90 27.19
N ASP A 194 27.36 -16.17 28.45
CA ASP A 194 28.64 -15.84 29.06
C ASP A 194 29.58 -17.00 28.81
N GLN A 195 30.39 -16.88 27.75
CA GLN A 195 31.37 -17.88 27.35
C GLN A 195 32.32 -18.27 28.49
N GLN A 196 32.51 -17.39 29.47
CA GLN A 196 33.40 -17.65 30.61
C GLN A 196 32.78 -18.58 31.66
N SER A 197 31.45 -18.74 31.67
CA SER A 197 30.77 -19.68 32.57
C SER A 197 31.02 -21.16 32.22
N GLU A 198 31.41 -21.46 30.98
CA GLU A 198 31.78 -22.82 30.53
C GLU A 198 33.28 -23.12 30.70
N VAL A 199 34.10 -22.11 31.02
CA VAL A 199 35.58 -22.26 31.16
C VAL A 199 36.00 -22.33 32.63
N GLU A 200 35.07 -22.42 33.57
CA GLU A 200 35.39 -22.72 34.97
C GLU A 200 35.86 -24.18 35.08
N ILE A 201 37.14 -24.40 34.81
CA ILE A 201 37.85 -25.64 35.12
C ILE A 201 37.91 -25.71 36.65
N VAL A 202 36.87 -26.28 37.26
CA VAL A 202 36.89 -26.64 38.68
C VAL A 202 38.08 -27.58 38.88
N PRO A 203 39.12 -27.16 39.62
CA PRO A 203 40.24 -28.04 39.90
C PRO A 203 39.67 -29.21 40.72
N PRO A 204 39.92 -30.47 40.32
CA PRO A 204 39.51 -31.60 41.15
C PRO A 204 40.19 -31.46 42.51
N SER A 205 39.41 -31.31 43.58
CA SER A 205 39.94 -31.32 44.94
C SER A 205 40.34 -32.76 45.27
N ALA A 206 41.60 -33.10 44.99
CA ALA A 206 42.17 -34.35 45.47
C ALA A 206 42.28 -34.27 46.99
N SER A 207 41.35 -34.92 47.69
CA SER A 207 41.51 -35.15 49.13
C SER A 207 42.79 -35.97 49.36
N PRO A 208 43.60 -35.69 50.41
CA PRO A 208 44.81 -36.46 50.68
C PRO A 208 44.46 -37.94 50.83
N PRO A 209 45.29 -38.87 50.34
CA PRO A 209 45.05 -40.29 50.56
C PRO A 209 45.03 -40.57 52.06
N GLY A 210 43.96 -41.25 52.52
CA GLY A 210 43.76 -41.60 53.92
C GLY A 210 45.02 -42.27 54.48
N GLY A 211 45.55 -41.71 55.57
CA GLY A 211 46.78 -42.17 56.20
C GLY A 211 46.77 -43.68 56.47
N MET A 212 47.88 -44.33 56.14
CA MET A 212 48.12 -45.75 56.33
C MET A 212 48.05 -46.10 57.83
N HIS A 213 46.93 -46.67 58.26
CA HIS A 213 46.73 -47.15 59.63
C HIS A 213 47.52 -48.45 59.83
N VAL A 214 48.77 -48.35 60.30
CA VAL A 214 49.55 -49.52 60.73
C VAL A 214 49.07 -49.95 62.12
N LYS A 215 48.32 -51.06 62.20
CA LYS A 215 48.09 -51.73 63.49
C LYS A 215 49.42 -52.32 63.95
N ARG A 216 50.01 -51.75 65.02
CA ARG A 216 51.00 -52.47 65.82
C ARG A 216 50.25 -53.41 66.75
N SER A 217 50.35 -54.70 66.50
CA SER A 217 50.00 -55.74 67.46
C SER A 217 51.29 -56.21 68.12
N ALA A 218 51.30 -56.16 69.45
CA ALA A 218 52.23 -56.85 70.32
C ALA A 218 51.67 -58.24 70.65
#